data_AF-A0A2H9UI35-F1
#
_entry.id   AF-A0A2H9UI35-F1
#
_cell.length_a   1.000
_cell.length_b   1.000
_cell.length_c   1.000
_cell.angle_alpha   90.00
_cell.angle_beta   90.00
_cell.angle_gamma   90.00
#
_symmetry.space_group_name_H-M   'P 1'
#
loop_
_entity.id
_entity.type
_entity.pdbx_description
1 polymer ?
#
loop_
_entity_poly.entity_id
_entity_poly.type
_entity_poly.pdbx_seq_one_letter_code
_entity_poly.pdbx_strand_id
1 'polypeptide(L)' 'MEKKVKNLYLRKGEHKFILQSIFICKAKLQKWTNEEINEVIEKTIYEDKIRVYEILREYSRNI' A
#
# COMPACT_ATOMS: atom_id res chain seq x y z
N MET A 1 -7.34 13.01 -10.75
CA MET A 1 -6.75 12.86 -9.40
C MET A 1 -6.67 11.38 -9.11
N GLU A 2 -5.46 10.83 -9.00
CA GLU A 2 -5.27 9.40 -8.68
C GLU A 2 -5.79 9.08 -7.27
N LYS A 3 -6.47 7.94 -7.12
CA LYS A 3 -7.03 7.48 -5.85
C LYS A 3 -5.88 7.15 -4.88
N LYS A 4 -5.91 7.68 -3.66
CA LYS A 4 -4.88 7.44 -2.62
C LYS A 4 -5.49 7.03 -1.29
N VAL A 5 -4.83 6.11 -0.59
CA VAL A 5 -5.17 5.71 0.77
C VAL A 5 -4.72 6.79 1.73
N LYS A 6 -5.66 7.41 2.44
CA LYS A 6 -5.38 8.50 3.39
C LYS A 6 -4.98 7.97 4.77
N ASN A 7 -4.20 8.75 5.51
CA ASN A 7 -3.82 8.45 6.91
C ASN A 7 -3.23 7.04 7.06
N LEU A 8 -2.36 6.66 6.13
CA LEU A 8 -1.65 5.38 6.14
C LEU A 8 -0.21 5.61 6.59
N TYR A 9 0.13 5.11 7.77
CA TYR A 9 1.51 5.08 8.22
C TYR A 9 2.18 3.79 7.75
N LEU A 10 3.17 3.94 6.88
CA LEU A 10 4.10 2.88 6.48
C LEU A 10 5.47 3.22 7.06
N ARG A 11 6.08 2.28 7.80
CA ARG A 11 7.41 2.49 8.36
C ARG A 11 8.47 1.93 7.41
N LYS A 12 9.43 2.78 7.03
CA LYS A 12 10.56 2.35 6.19
C LYS A 12 11.36 1.26 6.93
N GLY A 13 11.66 0.16 6.22
CA GLY A 13 12.46 -0.96 6.73
C GLY A 13 11.64 -2.09 7.36
N GLU A 14 10.33 -1.95 7.52
CA GLU A 14 9.45 -3.05 7.91
C GLU A 14 9.40 -4.17 6.86
N HIS A 15 8.98 -5.35 7.29
CA HIS A 15 8.85 -6.51 6.40
C HIS A 15 7.74 -6.27 5.36
N LYS A 16 7.96 -6.71 4.12
CA LYS A 16 7.03 -6.50 3.00
C LYS A 16 5.58 -6.91 3.31
N PHE A 17 5.40 -8.07 3.96
CA PHE A 17 4.08 -8.54 4.39
C PHE A 17 3.38 -7.57 5.36
N ILE A 18 4.11 -6.96 6.30
CA ILE A 18 3.52 -5.99 7.24
C ILE A 18 3.05 -4.76 6.48
N LEU A 19 3.89 -4.22 5.59
CA LEU A 19 3.54 -3.06 4.76
C LEU A 19 2.29 -3.32 3.90
N GLN A 20 2.24 -4.49 3.25
CA GLN A 20 1.08 -4.93 2.46
C GLN A 20 -0.18 -5.06 3.33
N SER A 21 -0.09 -5.70 4.50
CA SER A 21 -1.25 -5.88 5.40
C SER A 21 -1.81 -4.53 5.87
N ILE A 22 -0.96 -3.58 6.26
CA ILE A 22 -1.40 -2.24 6.68
C ILE A 22 -2.11 -1.53 5.50
N PHE A 23 -1.53 -1.58 4.30
CA PHE A 23 -2.13 -0.98 3.11
C PHE A 23 -3.51 -1.59 2.81
N ILE A 24 -3.61 -2.92 2.72
CA ILE A 24 -4.86 -3.64 2.40
C ILE A 24 -5.96 -3.31 3.41
N CYS A 25 -5.66 -3.38 4.71
CA CYS A 25 -6.63 -3.09 5.75
C CYS A 25 -7.18 -1.65 5.61
N LYS A 26 -6.29 -0.68 5.42
CA LYS A 26 -6.69 0.72 5.32
C LYS A 26 -7.42 1.05 4.01
N ALA A 27 -7.02 0.44 2.91
CA ALA A 27 -7.68 0.57 1.61
C ALA A 27 -9.11 0.04 1.66
N LYS A 28 -9.33 -1.14 2.28
CA LYS A 28 -10.66 -1.70 2.52
C LYS A 28 -11.54 -0.78 3.36
N LEU A 29 -11.02 -0.22 4.45
CA LEU A 29 -11.74 0.77 5.27
C LEU A 29 -12.14 2.03 4.48
N GLN A 30 -11.38 2.36 3.43
CA GLN A 30 -11.65 3.50 2.55
C GLN A 30 -12.41 3.10 1.28
N LYS A 31 -13.07 1.93 1.27
CA LYS A 31 -13.92 1.46 0.18
C LYS A 31 -13.17 1.37 -1.16
N TRP A 32 -11.90 0.98 -1.13
CA TRP A 32 -11.24 0.47 -2.32
C TRP A 32 -11.82 -0.91 -2.67
N THR A 33 -11.97 -1.18 -3.96
CA THR A 33 -12.41 -2.50 -4.44
C THR A 33 -11.25 -3.49 -4.34
N ASN A 34 -11.57 -4.79 -4.40
CA ASN A 34 -10.52 -5.81 -4.37
C ASN A 34 -9.62 -5.72 -5.60
N GLU A 35 -10.18 -5.35 -6.76
CA GLU A 35 -9.45 -5.16 -8.01
C GLU A 35 -8.44 -4.02 -7.89
N GLU A 36 -8.85 -2.86 -7.35
CA GLU A 36 -7.95 -1.72 -7.12
C GLU A 36 -6.83 -2.06 -6.13
N ILE A 37 -7.14 -2.84 -5.08
CA ILE A 37 -6.13 -3.28 -4.11
C ILE A 37 -5.16 -4.26 -4.77
N ASN A 38 -5.68 -5.25 -5.51
CA ASN A 38 -4.87 -6.27 -6.17
C ASN A 38 -3.92 -5.65 -7.19
N GLU A 39 -4.37 -4.66 -7.97
CA GLU A 39 -3.51 -3.95 -8.93
C GLU A 39 -2.29 -3.32 -8.25
N VAL A 40 -2.45 -2.77 -7.04
CA VAL A 40 -1.32 -2.22 -6.26
C VAL A 40 -0.46 -3.34 -5.68
N ILE A 41 -1.06 -4.41 -5.15
CA ILE A 41 -0.32 -5.52 -4.53
C ILE A 41 0.48 -6.32 -5.57
N GLU A 42 -0.03 -6.51 -6.77
CA GLU A 42 0.66 -7.20 -7.87
C GLU A 42 1.99 -6.54 -8.22
N LYS A 43 2.05 -5.20 -8.16
CA LYS A 43 3.28 -4.41 -8.36
C LYS A 43 4.34 -4.70 -7.29
N THR A 44 3.98 -5.32 -6.17
CA THR A 44 4.87 -5.57 -5.01
C THR A 44 5.37 -7.02 -4.90
N ILE A 45 4.87 -7.96 -5.70
CA ILE A 45 5.07 -9.42 -5.48
C ILE A 45 6.55 -9.82 -5.47
N TYR A 46 7.30 -9.33 -6.46
CA TYR A 46 8.71 -9.71 -6.67
C TYR A 46 9.71 -8.70 -6.10
N GLU A 47 9.20 -7.73 -5.35
CA GLU A 47 9.99 -6.60 -4.90
C GLU A 47 10.58 -6.82 -3.50
N ASP A 48 11.72 -6.18 -3.26
CA ASP A 48 12.32 -6.12 -1.93
C ASP A 48 11.55 -5.15 -1.01
N LYS A 49 11.81 -5.24 0.30
CA LYS A 49 11.10 -4.43 1.30
C LYS A 49 11.19 -2.91 1.09
N ILE A 50 12.29 -2.42 0.49
CA ILE A 50 12.48 -0.99 0.20
C ILE A 50 11.59 -0.62 -0.97
N ARG A 51 11.60 -1.41 -2.04
CA ARG A 51 10.80 -1.12 -3.22
C ARG A 51 9.30 -1.28 -2.97
N VAL A 52 8.89 -2.27 -2.16
CA VAL A 52 7.51 -2.39 -1.66
C VAL A 52 7.07 -1.15 -0.90
N TYR A 53 7.93 -0.61 -0.02
CA TYR A 53 7.62 0.63 0.72
C TYR A 53 7.37 1.80 -0.24
N GLU A 54 8.20 1.98 -1.26
CA GLU A 54 8.06 3.07 -2.24
C GLU A 54 6.76 2.96 -3.03
N ILE A 55 6.46 1.78 -3.57
CA ILE A 55 5.22 1.53 -4.33
C ILE A 55 4.01 1.87 -3.47
N LEU A 56 3.91 1.29 -2.26
CA LEU A 56 2.75 1.53 -1.40
C LEU A 56 2.65 3.01 -0.98
N ARG A 57 3.79 3.71 -0.82
CA ARG A 57 3.82 5.14 -0.52
C ARG A 57 3.28 6.01 -1.66
N GLU A 58 3.50 5.64 -2.92
CA GLU A 58 2.94 6.35 -4.08
C GLU A 58 1.40 6.37 -4.05
N TYR A 59 0.81 5.24 -3.64
CA TYR A 59 -0.63 5.06 -3.43
C TYR A 59 -1.15 5.58 -2.07
N SER A 60 -0.28 6.19 -1.28
CA SER A 60 -0.62 6.69 0.05
C SER A 60 -0.56 8.22 0.11
N ARG A 61 -1.39 8.80 0.97
CA ARG A 61 -1.35 10.23 1.28
C ARG A 61 -1.24 10.41 2.79
N ASN A 62 -0.06 10.86 3.23
CA ASN A 62 0.13 11.39 4.58
C ASN A 62 -0.40 12.82 4.59
N ILE A 63 -1.56 13.01 5.21
CA ILE A 63 -2.04 14.32 5.66
C ILE A 63 -2.06 14.25 7.18
#